data_AF-A0A3B9L2Q0-F1
#
_entry.id   AF-A0A3B9L2Q0-F1
#
_cell.length_a   1.000
_cell.length_b   1.000
_cell.length_c   1.000
_cell.angle_alpha   90.00
_cell.angle_beta   90.00
_cell.angle_gamma   90.00
#
_symmetry.space_group_name_H-M   'P 1'
#
loop_
_entity.id
_entity.type
_entity.pdbx_description
1 polymer ?
#
loop_
_entity_poly.entity_id
_entity_poly.type
_entity_poly.pdbx_seq_one_letter_code
_entity_poly.pdbx_strand_id
1 'polypeptide(L)' 'NFRRVRIGVGHPGDKSRVMPYVLSDFSKADHDWFDPLVKAISDALPFLAGGNDERFQTEVMRLAPAPKNDPKQQR' A
#
# COMPACT_ATOMS: atom_id res chain seq x y z
N ASN A 1 11.83 7.68 -18.21
CA ASN A 1 11.85 6.64 -17.15
C ASN A 1 11.40 7.30 -15.85
N PHE A 2 10.44 6.75 -15.10
CA PHE A 2 9.92 7.36 -13.87
C PHE A 2 9.66 6.32 -12.78
N ARG A 3 9.88 6.73 -11.52
CA ARG A 3 9.70 5.90 -10.33
C ARG A 3 8.22 5.81 -9.95
N ARG A 4 7.80 4.65 -9.43
CA ARG A 4 6.42 4.39 -8.98
C ARG A 4 6.45 3.70 -7.62
N VAL A 5 5.81 4.29 -6.63
CA VAL A 5 5.47 3.62 -5.38
C VAL A 5 4.06 3.07 -5.52
N ARG A 6 3.88 1.76 -5.39
CA ARG A 6 2.60 1.09 -5.60
C ARG A 6 1.97 0.76 -4.25
N ILE A 7 0.85 1.41 -3.95
CA ILE A 7 0.04 1.15 -2.76
C ILE A 7 -1.12 0.26 -3.20
N GLY A 8 -1.12 -1.00 -2.74
CA GLY A 8 -2.20 -1.94 -3.04
C GLY A 8 -3.40 -1.65 -2.15
N VAL A 9 -4.49 -1.13 -2.73
CA VAL A 9 -5.74 -0.87 -1.99
C VAL A 9 -6.72 -2.03 -1.98
N GLY A 10 -6.44 -3.10 -2.75
CA GLY A 10 -7.34 -4.24 -2.93
C GLY A 10 -8.14 -4.19 -4.25
N HIS A 11 -9.07 -5.12 -4.43
CA HIS A 11 -9.96 -5.19 -5.58
C HIS A 11 -11.35 -5.71 -5.16
N PRO A 12 -12.46 -5.09 -5.61
CA PRO A 12 -13.81 -5.44 -5.16
C PRO A 12 -14.38 -6.75 -5.76
N GLY A 13 -13.54 -7.59 -6.37
CA GLY A 13 -13.93 -8.78 -7.14
C GLY A 13 -14.63 -8.48 -8.49
N ASP A 14 -15.68 -7.66 -8.47
CA ASP A 14 -16.46 -7.27 -9.64
C ASP A 14 -15.92 -5.99 -10.30
N LYS A 15 -15.68 -6.07 -11.62
CA LYS A 15 -15.23 -4.95 -12.45
C LYS A 15 -16.19 -3.76 -12.43
N SER A 16 -17.51 -3.99 -12.35
CA SER A 16 -18.52 -2.93 -12.30
C SER A 16 -18.39 -2.05 -11.04
N ARG A 17 -17.81 -2.61 -9.98
CA ARG A 17 -17.64 -1.96 -8.68
C ARG A 17 -16.27 -1.28 -8.50
N VAL A 18 -15.37 -1.36 -9.48
CA VAL A 18 -14.03 -0.76 -9.38
C VAL A 18 -14.11 0.75 -9.20
N MET A 19 -14.92 1.45 -10.01
CA MET A 19 -15.07 2.90 -9.93
C MET A 19 -15.54 3.38 -8.55
N PRO A 20 -16.67 2.89 -8.00
CA PRO A 20 -17.07 3.30 -6.65
C PRO A 20 -16.07 2.87 -5.59
N TYR A 21 -15.41 1.71 -5.74
CA TYR A 21 -14.41 1.23 -4.76
C TYR A 21 -13.21 2.17 -4.64
N VAL A 22 -12.60 2.58 -5.77
CA VAL A 22 -11.41 3.44 -5.74
C VAL A 22 -11.69 4.91 -5.42
N LEU A 23 -12.96 5.33 -5.51
CA LEU A 23 -13.41 6.68 -5.20
C LEU A 23 -14.02 6.81 -3.80
N SER A 24 -14.18 5.69 -3.07
CA SER A 24 -14.68 5.68 -1.70
C SER A 24 -13.56 5.97 -0.71
N ASP A 25 -13.94 6.48 0.45
CA ASP A 25 -13.03 6.56 1.61
C ASP A 25 -12.66 5.16 2.11
N PHE A 26 -11.51 5.06 2.78
CA PHE A 26 -11.08 3.85 3.46
C PHE A 26 -12.07 3.47 4.58
N SER A 27 -12.35 2.17 4.70
CA SER A 27 -13.16 1.68 5.82
C SER A 27 -12.36 1.72 7.13
N LYS A 28 -13.04 1.62 8.27
CA LYS A 28 -12.35 1.53 9.57
C LYS A 28 -11.34 0.38 9.64
N ALA A 29 -11.63 -0.75 9.00
CA ALA A 29 -10.74 -1.90 8.97
C ALA A 29 -9.53 -1.67 8.05
N ASP A 30 -9.63 -0.80 7.06
CA ASP A 30 -8.49 -0.50 6.17
C ASP A 30 -7.41 0.32 6.86
N HIS A 31 -7.79 1.15 7.85
CA HIS A 31 -6.83 1.92 8.64
C HIS A 31 -5.81 1.03 9.37
N ASP A 32 -6.17 -0.22 9.69
CA ASP A 32 -5.25 -1.18 10.33
C ASP A 32 -4.01 -1.46 9.47
N TRP A 33 -4.13 -1.42 8.13
CA TRP A 33 -3.00 -1.62 7.21
C TRP A 33 -2.52 -0.31 6.57
N PHE A 34 -3.42 0.67 6.36
CA PHE A 34 -3.13 1.91 5.65
C PHE A 34 -2.31 2.88 6.48
N ASP A 35 -2.68 3.11 7.75
CA ASP A 35 -2.01 4.10 8.60
C ASP A 35 -0.53 3.73 8.87
N PRO A 36 -0.20 2.45 9.20
CA PRO A 36 1.19 2.03 9.33
C PRO A 36 1.99 2.20 8.03
N LEU A 37 1.38 1.93 6.87
CA LEU A 37 2.02 2.06 5.56
C LEU A 37 2.36 3.51 5.23
N VAL A 38 1.41 4.44 5.40
CA VAL A 38 1.66 5.88 5.13
C VAL A 38 2.71 6.43 6.08
N LYS A 39 2.72 6.00 7.36
CA LYS A 39 3.78 6.36 8.31
C LYS A 39 5.14 5.82 7.87
N ALA A 40 5.23 4.56 7.47
CA ALA A 40 6.45 3.93 6.99
C ALA A 40 7.01 4.63 5.74
N ILE A 41 6.15 4.98 4.78
CA ILE A 41 6.54 5.76 3.61
C ILE A 41 7.10 7.11 4.04
N SER A 42 6.41 7.82 4.93
CA SER A 42 6.84 9.13 5.42
C SER A 42 8.21 9.08 6.09
N ASP A 43 8.46 8.07 6.92
CA ASP A 43 9.74 7.88 7.61
C ASP A 43 10.88 7.51 6.63
N ALA A 44 10.56 6.79 5.55
CA ALA A 44 11.54 6.35 4.55
C ALA A 44 11.76 7.37 3.41
N LEU A 45 10.93 8.42 3.29
CA LEU A 45 11.02 9.43 2.22
C LEU A 45 12.42 10.04 2.00
N PRO A 46 13.25 10.29 3.04
CA PRO A 46 14.60 10.79 2.84
C PRO A 46 15.47 9.90 1.93
N PHE A 47 15.29 8.57 1.97
CA PHE A 47 16.01 7.65 1.09
C PHE A 47 15.55 7.79 -0.36
N LEU A 48 14.24 7.91 -0.58
CA LEU A 48 13.68 8.10 -1.93
C LEU A 48 14.11 9.44 -2.54
N ALA A 49 14.10 10.51 -1.73
CA ALA A 49 14.58 11.83 -2.12
C ALA A 49 16.08 11.82 -2.45
N GLY A 50 16.88 11.05 -1.70
CA GLY A 50 18.31 10.84 -1.94
C GLY A 50 18.64 9.86 -3.08
N GLY A 51 17.65 9.30 -3.77
CA GLY A 51 17.85 8.34 -4.87
C GLY A 51 18.24 6.92 -4.42
N ASN A 52 18.12 6.61 -3.13
CA ASN A 52 18.39 5.29 -2.59
C ASN A 52 17.10 4.45 -2.55
N ASP A 53 16.66 4.03 -3.74
CA ASP A 53 15.39 3.36 -3.95
C ASP A 53 15.34 1.98 -3.25
N GLU A 54 16.44 1.23 -3.23
CA GLU A 54 16.54 -0.08 -2.55
C GLU A 54 16.35 0.06 -1.03
N ARG A 55 16.97 1.08 -0.43
CA ARG A 55 16.83 1.35 1.00
C ARG A 55 15.45 1.86 1.35
N PHE A 56 14.86 2.72 0.51
CA PHE A 56 13.47 3.14 0.65
C PHE A 56 12.54 1.91 0.69
N GLN A 57 12.66 1.01 -0.29
CA GLN A 57 11.82 -0.18 -0.37
C GLN A 57 12.01 -1.11 0.84
N THR A 58 13.27 -1.36 1.23
CA THR A 58 13.59 -2.22 2.38
C THR A 58 13.00 -1.66 3.67
N GLU A 59 13.11 -0.34 3.87
CA GLU A 59 12.63 0.29 5.09
C GLU A 59 11.10 0.32 5.17
N VAL A 60 10.42 0.62 4.06
CA VAL A 60 8.95 0.55 4.01
C VAL A 60 8.46 -0.87 4.30
N MET A 61 9.06 -1.90 3.72
CA MET A 61 8.68 -3.30 3.97
C MET A 61 8.96 -3.75 5.41
N ARG A 62 10.00 -3.21 6.05
CA ARG A 62 10.34 -3.51 7.45
C ARG A 62 9.37 -2.85 8.43
N LEU A 63 8.99 -1.59 8.17
CA LEU A 63 8.12 -0.80 9.04
C LEU A 63 6.62 -1.14 8.85
N ALA A 64 6.21 -1.47 7.63
CA ALA A 64 4.84 -1.83 7.28
C ALA A 64 4.83 -3.12 6.43
N PRO A 65 5.02 -4.29 7.07
CA PRO A 65 4.98 -5.56 6.36
C PRO A 65 3.60 -5.80 5.75
N ALA A 66 3.57 -6.38 4.54
CA ALA A 66 2.32 -6.66 3.86
C ALA A 66 1.43 -7.60 4.70
N PRO A 67 0.11 -7.33 4.79
CA PRO A 67 -0.82 -8.25 5.41
C PRO A 67 -0.72 -9.63 4.76
N LYS A 68 -0.73 -10.69 5.58
CA LYS A 68 -0.76 -12.08 5.08
C LYS A 68 -2.17 -12.37 4.55
N ASN A 69 -2.46 -11.94 3.33
CA ASN A 69 -3.71 -12.27 2.65
C ASN A 69 -3.51 -13.57 1.86
N ASP A 70 -4.23 -14.62 2.25
CA ASP A 70 -4.25 -15.90 1.53
C ASP A 70 -5.23 -15.79 0.35
N PRO A 71 -4.77 -15.83 -0.92
CA PRO A 71 -5.60 -15.60 -2.10
C PRO A 71 -6.74 -16.62 -2.28
N LYS A 72 -6.79 -17.69 -1.47
CA LYS A 72 -7.88 -18.68 -1.46
C LYS A 72 -9.13 -18.24 -0.68
N GLN A 73 -9.07 -17.21 0.16
CA GLN A 73 -10.20 -16.78 0.99
C GLN A 73 -11.20 -15.85 0.26
N GLN A 74 -10.89 -15.41 -0.96
CA GLN A 74 -11.78 -14.56 -1.77
C GLN A 74 -12.67 -15.34 -2.76
N ARG A 75 -12.83 -16.66 -2.58
CA ARG A 75 -13.70 -17.51 -3.41
C ARG A 75 -15.07 -17.73 -2.79
#